data_AF-A0AAJ0UKV7-F1
#
_entry.id   AF-A0AAJ0UKV7-F1
#
_cell.length_a   1.000
_cell.length_b   1.000
_cell.length_c   1.000
_cell.angle_alpha   90.00
_cell.angle_beta   90.00
_cell.angle_gamma   90.00
#
_symmetry.space_group_name_H-M   'P 1'
#
loop_
_entity.id
_entity.type
_entity.pdbx_description
1 polymer ?
#
loop_
_entity_poly.entity_id
_entity_poly.type
_entity_poly.pdbx_seq_one_letter_code
_entity_poly.pdbx_strand_id
1 'polypeptide(L)'
;MNCPKCNGEAYLVDEELVKIIENTDPMKVVAKAIYQCRACGERFSRLVIENIDAKKVQPGQQSRQQGIYSGETYGSQPRASPLPANPEGEPIDKLSFF
;
A
#
# COMPACT_ATOMS: atom_id res chain seq x y z
N MET A 1 9.44 -7.24 4.98
CA MET A 1 9.64 -5.78 5.13
C MET A 1 11.04 -5.44 4.62
N ASN A 2 11.23 -4.30 3.96
CA ASN A 2 12.54 -3.89 3.44
C ASN A 2 13.18 -2.81 4.32
N CYS A 3 14.51 -2.90 4.48
CA CYS A 3 15.31 -1.92 5.19
C CYS A 3 15.33 -0.58 4.45
N PRO A 4 15.02 0.56 5.09
CA PRO A 4 14.99 1.85 4.42
C PRO A 4 16.37 2.33 3.94
N LYS A 5 17.46 1.80 4.50
CA LYS A 5 18.84 2.22 4.18
C LYS A 5 19.46 1.48 3.00
N CYS A 6 19.33 0.15 2.98
CA CYS A 6 19.98 -0.70 1.96
C CYS A 6 19.00 -1.53 1.13
N ASN A 7 17.68 -1.36 1.35
CA ASN A 7 16.61 -2.12 0.72
C ASN A 7 16.65 -3.65 0.95
N GLY A 8 17.57 -4.14 1.78
CA GLY A 8 17.69 -5.55 2.16
C GLY A 8 16.51 -6.04 2.99
N GLU A 9 16.38 -7.37 3.08
CA GLU A 9 15.33 -8.01 3.89
C GLU A 9 15.51 -7.66 5.38
N ALA A 10 14.40 -7.32 6.04
CA ALA A 10 14.34 -7.06 7.46
C ALA A 10 13.30 -7.93 8.17
N TYR A 11 13.60 -8.34 9.39
CA TYR A 11 12.76 -9.16 10.24
C TYR A 11 12.34 -8.41 11.51
N LEU A 12 11.20 -8.78 12.08
CA LEU A 12 10.70 -8.22 13.33
C LEU A 12 11.56 -8.73 14.49
N VAL A 13 12.02 -7.81 15.33
CA VAL A 13 12.82 -8.10 16.53
C VAL A 13 11.98 -7.96 17.78
N ASP A 14 11.17 -6.90 17.84
CA ASP A 14 10.40 -6.54 19.02
C ASP A 14 9.12 -5.81 18.63
N GLU A 15 8.11 -5.87 19.48
CA GLU A 15 6.84 -5.16 19.33
C GLU A 15 6.41 -4.58 20.68
N GLU A 16 6.31 -3.25 20.74
CA GLU A 16 5.99 -2.51 21.95
C GLU A 16 4.63 -1.83 21.81
N LEU A 17 3.70 -2.09 22.72
CA LEU A 17 2.42 -1.38 22.79
C LEU A 17 2.67 0.06 23.26
N VAL A 18 2.33 1.05 22.42
CA VAL A 18 2.56 2.47 22.72
C VAL A 18 1.34 3.10 23.36
N LYS A 19 0.16 2.92 22.74
CA LYS A 19 -1.05 3.62 23.17
C LYS A 19 -2.32 2.92 22.68
N ILE A 20 -3.36 2.95 23.50
CA ILE A 20 -4.73 2.62 23.08
C ILE A 20 -5.51 3.94 22.97
N ILE A 21 -6.19 4.13 21.85
CA ILE A 21 -7.05 5.29 21.59
C ILE A 21 -8.49 4.82 21.73
N GLU A 22 -9.06 5.12 22.90
CA GLU A 22 -10.41 4.70 23.29
C GLU A 22 -11.49 5.67 22.79
N ASN A 23 -11.11 6.91 22.47
CA ASN A 23 -12.03 7.97 22.02
C ASN A 23 -12.35 7.90 20.52
N THR A 24 -12.03 6.80 19.85
CA THR A 24 -12.38 6.55 18.45
C THR A 24 -13.23 5.30 18.36
N ASP A 25 -14.23 5.32 17.48
CA ASP A 25 -15.02 4.14 17.11
C ASP A 25 -14.68 3.75 15.66
N PRO A 26 -14.03 2.60 15.41
CA PRO A 26 -13.59 1.60 16.37
C PRO A 26 -12.36 2.03 17.20
N MET A 27 -12.14 1.38 18.34
CA MET A 27 -10.97 1.65 19.19
C MET A 27 -9.68 1.29 18.44
N LYS A 28 -8.64 2.10 18.61
CA LYS A 28 -7.36 1.91 17.91
C LYS A 28 -6.23 1.56 18.86
N VAL A 29 -5.41 0.59 18.47
CA VAL A 29 -4.16 0.23 19.14
C VAL A 29 -3.01 0.77 18.31
N VAL A 30 -2.11 1.50 18.95
CA VAL A 30 -0.86 1.96 18.37
C VAL A 30 0.27 1.15 18.98
N ALA A 31 0.95 0.36 18.15
CA ALA A 31 2.14 -0.40 18.52
C ALA A 31 3.36 0.09 17.73
N LYS A 32 4.55 -0.08 18.30
CA LYS A 32 5.83 0.19 17.66
C LYS A 32 6.51 -1.14 17.38
N ALA A 33 6.59 -1.49 16.10
CA ALA A 33 7.29 -2.67 15.63
C ALA A 33 8.75 -2.30 15.30
N ILE A 34 9.71 -2.97 15.94
CA ILE A 34 11.15 -2.78 15.72
C ILE A 34 11.64 -3.89 14.80
N TYR A 35 12.27 -3.49 13.70
CA TYR A 35 12.84 -4.38 12.70
C TYR A 35 14.36 -4.27 12.67
N GLN A 36 15.02 -5.37 12.32
CA GLN A 36 16.46 -5.39 12.04
C GLN A 36 16.72 -5.90 10.63
N CYS A 37 17.57 -5.18 9.90
CA CYS A 37 18.00 -5.59 8.58
C CYS A 37 18.98 -6.76 8.65
N ARG A 38 18.78 -7.78 7.82
CA ARG A 38 19.72 -8.90 7.67
C ARG A 38 21.00 -8.51 6.93
N ALA A 39 20.92 -7.57 6.00
CA ALA A 39 22.04 -7.18 5.15
C ALA A 39 23.02 -6.21 5.84
N CYS A 40 22.51 -5.12 6.44
CA CYS A 40 23.36 -4.10 7.06
C CYS A 40 23.30 -4.07 8.60
N GLY A 41 22.48 -4.92 9.23
CA GLY A 41 22.34 -4.99 10.69
C GLY A 41 21.59 -3.81 11.34
N GLU A 42 21.20 -2.80 10.56
CA GLU A 42 20.57 -1.60 11.10
C GLU A 42 19.17 -1.88 11.66
N ARG A 43 18.88 -1.27 12.82
CA ARG A 43 17.58 -1.34 13.50
C ARG A 43 16.74 -0.11 13.19
N PHE A 44 15.47 -0.32 12.88
CA PHE A 44 14.52 0.76 12.60
C PHE A 44 13.13 0.38 13.09
N SER A 45 12.33 1.36 13.47
CA SER A 45 10.97 1.14 13.99
C SER A 45 9.90 1.66 13.05
N ARG A 46 8.72 1.04 13.05
CA ARG A 46 7.52 1.55 12.41
C ARG A 46 6.35 1.51 13.39
N LEU A 47 5.48 2.52 13.29
CA LEU A 47 4.21 2.52 14.01
C LEU A 47 3.19 1.69 13.24
N VAL A 48 2.50 0.81 13.95
CA VAL A 48 1.41 -0.03 13.47
C VAL A 48 0.14 0.42 14.17
N ILE A 49 -0.92 0.68 13.40
CA ILE A 49 -2.22 1.09 13.93
C ILE A 49 -3.23 0.01 13.57
N GLU A 50 -3.77 -0.68 14.57
CA GLU A 50 -4.80 -1.71 14.41
C GLU A 50 -6.13 -1.26 15.03
N ASN A 51 -7.25 -1.70 14.46
CA ASN A 51 -8.59 -1.49 15.05
C ASN A 51 -8.96 -2.71 15.90
N ILE A 52 -9.39 -2.52 17.15
CA ILE A 52 -9.73 -3.60 18.08
C ILE A 52 -10.99 -4.35 17.61
N ASP A 53 -11.99 -3.62 17.11
CA ASP A 53 -13.33 -4.17 16.82
C ASP A 53 -13.43 -4.88 15.46
N ALA A 54 -12.40 -4.80 14.60
CA ALA A 54 -12.43 -5.40 13.26
C ALA A 54 -12.19 -6.93 13.27
N LYS A 55 -11.80 -7.54 14.40
CA LYS A 55 -11.53 -8.99 14.47
C LYS A 55 -12.78 -9.80 14.85
N LYS A 56 -13.79 -9.75 13.98
CA LYS A 56 -14.73 -10.88 13.79
C LYS A 56 -14.71 -11.48 12.38
N VAL A 57 -13.84 -11.04 11.47
CA VAL A 57 -13.75 -11.65 10.12
C VAL A 57 -12.31 -11.66 9.58
N GLN A 58 -11.80 -12.89 9.41
CA GLN A 58 -10.70 -13.36 8.54
C GLN A 58 -9.24 -12.94 8.82
N PRO A 59 -8.34 -13.92 9.10
CA PRO A 59 -6.89 -13.72 9.00
C PRO A 59 -6.49 -13.71 7.51
N GLY A 60 -6.27 -12.54 6.92
CA GLY A 60 -5.83 -12.49 5.53
C GLY A 60 -5.68 -11.15 4.83
N GLN A 61 -6.05 -10.02 5.44
CA GLN A 61 -5.91 -8.72 4.77
C GLN A 61 -4.94 -7.81 5.50
N GLN A 62 -3.69 -7.82 5.02
CA GLN A 62 -2.77 -6.69 5.16
C GLN A 62 -3.49 -5.43 4.68
N SER A 63 -3.84 -4.56 5.63
CA SER A 63 -4.44 -3.27 5.35
C SER A 63 -3.45 -2.40 4.58
N ARG A 64 -3.69 -2.28 3.28
CA ARG A 64 -3.08 -1.28 2.39
C ARG A 64 -3.48 0.10 2.92
N GLN A 65 -2.59 0.77 3.65
CA GLN A 65 -2.69 2.21 3.94
C GLN A 65 -1.77 2.98 3.00
N GLN A 66 -2.36 3.70 2.03
CA GLN A 66 -1.88 4.96 1.44
C GLN A 66 -3.14 5.64 0.85
N GLY A 67 -3.50 6.90 1.05
CA GLY A 67 -2.92 8.06 1.73
C GLY A 67 -3.95 9.21 1.62
N ILE A 68 -3.87 10.19 2.52
CA ILE A 68 -4.84 11.28 2.74
C ILE A 68 -4.18 12.63 2.34
N TYR A 69 -4.94 13.45 1.59
CA TYR A 69 -4.90 14.92 1.36
C TYR A 69 -3.88 15.57 0.42
N SER A 70 -4.38 16.42 -0.50
CA SER A 70 -4.16 17.89 -0.52
C SER A 70 -4.91 18.58 -1.68
N GLY A 71 -5.56 19.72 -1.42
CA GLY A 71 -5.60 20.84 -2.36
C GLY A 71 -6.94 21.18 -3.03
N GLU A 72 -7.63 22.19 -2.49
CA GLU A 72 -8.64 22.99 -3.18
C GLU A 72 -7.95 23.93 -4.20
N THR A 73 -8.36 23.93 -5.47
CA THR A 73 -8.16 25.07 -6.39
C THR A 73 -9.24 25.10 -7.47
N TYR A 74 -9.92 26.25 -7.57
CA TYR A 74 -10.79 26.65 -8.68
C TYR A 74 -10.13 26.44 -10.05
N GLY A 75 -10.87 25.85 -11.01
CA GLY A 75 -10.40 25.73 -12.39
C GLY A 75 -11.39 25.03 -13.30
N SER A 76 -12.15 25.82 -14.05
CA SER A 76 -12.62 25.66 -15.43
C SER A 76 -12.68 24.24 -16.07
N GLN A 77 -13.85 23.93 -16.64
CA GLN A 77 -14.17 22.88 -17.64
C GLN A 77 -13.00 22.34 -18.48
N PRO A 78 -13.06 21.07 -18.90
CA PRO A 78 -13.42 20.84 -20.30
C PRO A 78 -14.35 19.63 -20.55
N ARG A 79 -15.40 19.91 -21.34
CA ARG A 79 -15.70 19.29 -22.64
C ARG A 79 -15.43 17.78 -22.80
N ALA A 80 -16.52 17.03 -23.00
CA ALA A 80 -16.56 15.62 -23.38
C ALA A 80 -15.54 15.26 -24.48
N SER A 81 -14.77 14.21 -24.23
CA SER A 81 -13.89 13.61 -25.24
C SER A 81 -14.71 12.75 -26.22
N PRO A 82 -14.45 12.83 -27.54
CA PRO A 82 -14.98 11.90 -28.53
C PRO A 82 -14.30 10.52 -28.42
N LEU A 83 -15.03 9.46 -28.76
CA LEU A 83 -14.55 8.10 -28.97
C LEU A 83 -13.39 8.07 -29.99
N PRO A 84 -12.31 7.31 -29.78
CA PRO A 84 -11.35 7.02 -30.84
C PRO A 84 -11.94 5.98 -31.81
N ALA A 85 -12.08 6.37 -33.08
CA ALA A 85 -12.20 5.46 -34.20
C ALA A 85 -10.83 4.81 -34.43
N ASN A 86 -10.80 3.48 -34.53
CA ASN A 86 -9.59 2.71 -34.87
C ASN A 86 -9.78 2.15 -36.28
N PRO A 87 -9.10 2.69 -37.31
CA PRO A 87 -9.03 2.08 -38.63
C PRO A 87 -7.85 1.10 -38.72
N GLU A 88 -8.16 -0.12 -39.13
CA GLU A 88 -7.41 -0.99 -40.06
C GLU A 88 -5.90 -1.24 -39.84
N GLY A 89 -5.54 -2.52 -39.64
CA GLY A 89 -4.17 -3.02 -39.72
C GLY A 89 -4.12 -4.56 -39.70
N GLU A 90 -3.81 -5.13 -40.86
CA GLU A 90 -3.84 -6.56 -41.26
C GLU A 90 -3.05 -7.54 -40.37
N PRO A 91 -3.47 -8.82 -40.28
CA PRO A 91 -2.55 -9.93 -40.03
C PRO A 91 -2.04 -10.53 -41.35
N ILE A 92 -0.77 -10.31 -41.65
CA ILE A 92 -0.02 -11.03 -42.69
C ILE A 92 0.29 -12.43 -42.15
N ASP A 93 -0.61 -13.40 -42.36
CA ASP A 93 -0.33 -14.80 -42.06
C ASP A 93 0.52 -15.40 -43.18
N LYS A 94 1.78 -15.69 -42.85
CA LYS A 94 2.77 -16.28 -43.75
C LYS A 94 2.47 -17.75 -43.96
N LEU A 95 2.07 -18.06 -45.20
CA LEU A 95 2.51 -19.20 -46.02
C LEU A 95 2.81 -20.54 -45.31
N SER A 96 1.83 -21.43 -45.43
CA SER A 96 1.93 -22.74 -46.08
C SER A 96 3.26 -23.50 -45.98
N PHE A 97 3.30 -24.50 -45.10
CA PHE A 97 4.06 -25.73 -45.31
C PHE A 97 3.07 -26.86 -45.62
N PHE A 98 2.98 -27.26 -46.89
CA PHE A 98 2.75 -28.64 -47.37
C PHE A 98 2.95 -28.67 -48.88
#